data_AF-A0A1G4VC13-F1
#
_entry.id   AF-A0A1G4VC13-F1
#
_cell.length_a   1.000
_cell.length_b   1.000
_cell.length_c   1.000
_cell.angle_alpha   90.00
_cell.angle_beta   90.00
_cell.angle_gamma   90.00
#
_symmetry.space_group_name_H-M   'P 1'
#
loop_
_entity.id
_entity.type
_entity.pdbx_description
1 polymer ?
#
loop_
_entity_poly.entity_id
_entity_poly.type
_entity_poly.pdbx_seq_one_letter_code
_entity_poly.pdbx_strand_id
1 'polypeptide(L)'
;MTDFTTITACGECCVGCSKKKEGSCPGCIEADGRVPEWAQSGMCKVHACCKEHKARFCGVCIEFPCEKLPQMIFWNSQIVEHLSALRDEYIISTLSEKYTVRRLTEADISKVLTLCEQNTLYYQYCPPFVSEQSIRDDMDALPPGKTKADKYYLGYFKEDQLIAVMDLIMSFPDKTTAFIGFFMTDVSMQGIGLGSTIVTELCNAMSRIGMKEIRLGWVKGNPQAEHFWKKNGFEETGVTNETEEYTVVVAQRKL
;
A
#
# COMPACT_ATOMS: atom_id res chain seq x y z
N MET A 1 -8.57 -15.11 -0.10
CA MET A 1 -7.52 -14.27 -0.69
C MET A 1 -7.65 -14.37 -2.19
N THR A 2 -7.76 -13.24 -2.88
CA THR A 2 -7.87 -13.21 -4.34
C THR A 2 -6.58 -13.73 -4.98
N ASP A 3 -6.71 -14.66 -5.92
CA ASP A 3 -5.58 -15.11 -6.75
C ASP A 3 -5.36 -14.13 -7.90
N PHE A 4 -4.46 -13.16 -7.70
CA PHE A 4 -4.12 -12.14 -8.68
C PHE A 4 -3.44 -12.68 -9.95
N THR A 5 -3.08 -13.96 -10.01
CA THR A 5 -2.64 -14.59 -11.28
C THR A 5 -3.80 -14.78 -12.25
N THR A 6 -5.03 -14.84 -11.74
CA THR A 6 -6.26 -15.09 -12.50
C THR A 6 -7.04 -13.82 -12.89
N ILE A 7 -6.63 -12.67 -12.33
CA ILE A 7 -7.20 -11.35 -12.61
C ILE A 7 -6.68 -10.82 -13.94
N THR A 8 -7.60 -10.44 -14.81
CA THR A 8 -7.32 -9.88 -16.14
C THR A 8 -7.06 -8.37 -16.08
N ALA A 9 -6.61 -7.79 -17.20
CA ALA A 9 -6.32 -6.37 -17.31
C ALA A 9 -7.50 -5.44 -16.94
N CYS A 10 -8.75 -5.86 -17.11
CA CYS A 10 -9.92 -5.06 -16.72
C CYS A 10 -10.42 -5.33 -15.29
N GLY A 11 -9.67 -6.08 -14.48
CA GLY A 11 -10.04 -6.43 -13.10
C GLY A 11 -10.96 -7.65 -12.98
N GLU A 12 -11.44 -8.21 -14.10
CA GLU A 12 -12.31 -9.38 -14.10
C GLU A 12 -11.52 -10.68 -13.94
N CYS A 13 -12.12 -11.69 -13.31
CA CYS A 13 -11.54 -13.02 -13.18
C CYS A 13 -11.99 -13.94 -14.33
N CYS A 14 -11.03 -14.53 -15.04
CA CYS A 14 -11.36 -15.49 -16.11
C CYS A 14 -11.73 -16.89 -15.58
N VAL A 15 -11.44 -17.20 -14.31
CA VAL A 15 -11.79 -18.49 -13.71
C VAL A 15 -13.31 -18.58 -13.60
N GLY A 16 -13.89 -19.59 -14.22
CA GLY A 16 -15.32 -19.83 -14.17
C GLY A 16 -16.14 -19.18 -15.30
N CYS A 17 -15.54 -18.31 -16.13
CA CYS A 17 -16.22 -17.59 -17.21
C CYS A 17 -16.87 -18.53 -18.24
N SER A 18 -18.19 -18.37 -18.46
CA SER A 18 -18.97 -19.22 -19.39
C SER A 18 -18.45 -19.14 -20.82
N LYS A 19 -18.13 -17.94 -21.33
CA LYS A 19 -17.58 -17.78 -22.69
C LYS A 19 -16.27 -18.54 -22.89
N LYS A 20 -15.41 -18.56 -21.86
CA LYS A 20 -14.15 -19.31 -21.91
C LYS A 20 -14.41 -20.82 -21.85
N LYS A 21 -15.30 -21.27 -20.96
CA LYS A 21 -15.71 -22.68 -20.83
C LYS A 21 -16.35 -23.23 -22.10
N GLU A 22 -17.13 -22.41 -22.80
CA GLU A 22 -17.81 -22.74 -24.05
C GLU A 22 -16.89 -22.63 -25.28
N GLY A 23 -15.63 -22.22 -25.11
CA GLY A 23 -14.64 -22.09 -26.19
C GLY A 23 -14.86 -20.89 -27.12
N SER A 24 -15.82 -20.01 -26.83
CA SER A 24 -16.11 -18.82 -27.63
C SER A 24 -15.11 -17.68 -27.38
N CYS A 25 -14.38 -17.72 -26.26
CA CYS A 25 -13.32 -16.76 -25.93
C CYS A 25 -12.04 -17.51 -25.51
N PRO A 26 -10.86 -17.19 -26.08
CA PRO A 26 -9.60 -17.84 -25.72
C PRO A 26 -9.08 -17.46 -24.31
N GLY A 27 -9.73 -16.51 -23.63
CA GLY A 27 -9.30 -15.97 -22.34
C GLY A 27 -8.32 -14.81 -22.50
N CYS A 28 -8.53 -13.72 -21.73
CA CYS A 28 -7.75 -12.48 -21.89
C CYS A 28 -6.27 -12.65 -21.50
N ILE A 29 -5.98 -13.48 -20.48
CA ILE A 29 -4.62 -13.74 -20.01
C ILE A 29 -3.87 -14.63 -21.02
N GLU A 30 -4.49 -15.73 -21.46
CA GLU A 30 -3.87 -16.70 -22.37
C GLU A 30 -3.70 -16.15 -23.79
N ALA A 31 -4.64 -15.32 -24.24
CA ALA A 31 -4.60 -14.73 -25.57
C ALA A 31 -3.88 -13.38 -25.62
N ASP A 32 -3.20 -12.99 -24.54
CA ASP A 32 -2.49 -11.71 -24.40
C ASP A 32 -3.34 -10.50 -24.84
N GLY A 33 -4.58 -10.46 -24.33
CA GLY A 33 -5.54 -9.40 -24.60
C GLY A 33 -6.23 -9.48 -25.97
N ARG A 34 -5.99 -10.52 -26.78
CA ARG A 34 -6.71 -10.73 -28.04
C ARG A 34 -8.16 -11.12 -27.78
N VAL A 35 -9.09 -10.37 -28.37
CA VAL A 35 -10.54 -10.60 -28.27
C VAL A 35 -11.07 -10.91 -29.68
N PRO A 36 -11.58 -12.13 -29.95
CA PRO A 36 -12.07 -12.52 -31.28
C PRO A 36 -13.15 -11.60 -31.85
N GLU A 37 -14.07 -11.13 -31.01
CA GLU A 37 -15.14 -10.21 -31.39
C GLU A 37 -14.61 -8.86 -31.90
N TRP A 38 -13.36 -8.53 -31.57
CA TRP A 38 -12.65 -7.31 -31.92
C TRP A 38 -11.45 -7.56 -32.84
N ALA A 39 -11.45 -8.70 -33.55
CA ALA A 39 -10.32 -9.15 -34.37
C ALA A 39 -9.81 -8.11 -35.39
N GLN A 40 -10.68 -7.21 -35.87
CA GLN A 40 -10.30 -6.11 -36.77
C GLN A 40 -9.54 -4.97 -36.07
N SER A 41 -9.83 -4.71 -34.79
CA SER A 41 -9.14 -3.70 -33.98
C SER A 41 -7.91 -4.26 -33.24
N GLY A 42 -7.68 -5.57 -33.32
CA GLY A 42 -6.53 -6.25 -32.71
C GLY A 42 -6.74 -6.62 -31.24
N MET A 43 -6.19 -5.82 -30.32
CA MET A 43 -6.07 -6.11 -28.89
C MET A 43 -7.08 -5.31 -28.05
N CYS A 44 -7.51 -5.87 -26.92
CA CYS A 44 -8.36 -5.17 -25.95
C CYS A 44 -7.71 -3.85 -25.50
N LYS A 45 -8.46 -2.75 -25.57
CA LYS A 45 -7.97 -1.41 -25.21
C LYS A 45 -7.50 -1.32 -23.75
N VAL A 46 -8.19 -2.00 -22.82
CA VAL A 46 -7.79 -2.02 -21.40
C VAL A 46 -6.47 -2.78 -21.23
N HIS A 47 -6.30 -3.89 -21.95
CA HIS A 47 -5.05 -4.65 -21.94
C HIS A 47 -3.88 -3.86 -22.55
N ALA A 48 -4.12 -3.19 -23.67
CA ALA A 48 -3.15 -2.28 -24.29
C ALA A 48 -2.69 -1.19 -23.32
N CYS A 49 -3.64 -0.53 -22.66
CA CYS A 49 -3.40 0.49 -21.65
C CYS A 49 -2.58 -0.07 -20.47
N CYS A 50 -2.96 -1.23 -19.92
CA CYS A 50 -2.19 -1.85 -18.83
C CYS A 50 -0.74 -2.14 -19.23
N LYS A 51 -0.49 -2.61 -20.46
CA LYS A 51 0.87 -2.82 -20.97
C LYS A 51 1.66 -1.52 -21.08
N GLU A 52 1.06 -0.48 -21.64
CA GLU A 52 1.67 0.85 -21.78
C GLU A 52 2.08 1.42 -20.42
N HIS A 53 1.19 1.31 -19.42
CA HIS A 53 1.43 1.79 -18.06
C HIS A 53 2.18 0.77 -17.17
N LYS A 54 2.60 -0.38 -17.70
CA LYS A 54 3.22 -1.49 -16.96
C LYS A 54 2.42 -1.91 -15.72
N ALA A 55 1.09 -1.77 -15.78
CA ALA A 55 0.18 -2.12 -14.71
C ALA A 55 -0.28 -3.57 -14.82
N ARG A 56 -0.43 -4.25 -13.68
CA ARG A 56 -0.96 -5.62 -13.65
C ARG A 56 -2.41 -5.69 -14.14
N PHE A 57 -3.22 -4.71 -13.74
CA PHE A 57 -4.59 -4.50 -14.19
C PHE A 57 -4.94 -3.01 -14.05
N CYS A 58 -6.02 -2.59 -14.69
CA CYS A 58 -6.56 -1.25 -14.61
C CYS A 58 -6.99 -0.98 -13.17
N GLY A 59 -6.46 0.06 -12.53
CA GLY A 59 -6.58 0.22 -11.07
C GLY A 59 -5.25 0.52 -10.41
N VAL A 60 -4.16 -0.02 -10.95
CA VAL A 60 -2.86 -0.04 -10.23
C VAL A 60 -1.90 1.06 -10.67
N CYS A 61 -2.07 1.66 -11.85
CA CYS A 61 -1.15 2.72 -12.30
C CYS A 61 -1.35 4.04 -11.53
N ILE A 62 -0.31 4.88 -11.52
CA ILE A 62 -0.31 6.19 -10.85
C ILE A 62 -1.34 7.20 -11.40
N GLU A 63 -1.93 6.91 -12.56
CA GLU A 63 -3.00 7.74 -13.15
C GLU A 63 -4.39 7.35 -12.65
N PHE A 64 -4.54 6.20 -11.97
CA PHE A 64 -5.83 5.73 -11.53
C PHE A 64 -6.33 6.48 -10.27
N PRO A 65 -7.63 6.87 -10.22
CA PRO A 65 -8.63 6.78 -11.29
C PRO A 65 -8.43 7.85 -12.38
N CYS A 66 -8.62 7.48 -13.65
CA CYS A 66 -8.42 8.38 -14.80
C CYS A 66 -9.69 8.58 -15.62
N GLU A 67 -9.75 9.68 -16.38
CA GLU A 67 -10.91 10.05 -17.21
C GLU A 67 -11.21 9.06 -18.34
N LYS A 68 -10.22 8.28 -18.77
CA LYS A 68 -10.38 7.25 -19.80
C LYS A 68 -11.21 6.06 -19.32
N LEU A 69 -11.18 5.76 -18.01
CA LEU A 69 -11.73 4.52 -17.46
C LEU A 69 -13.25 4.37 -17.72
N PRO A 70 -14.12 5.36 -17.42
CA PRO A 70 -15.56 5.22 -17.68
C PRO A 70 -15.88 5.05 -19.16
N GLN A 71 -15.04 5.57 -20.07
CA GLN A 71 -15.22 5.40 -21.51
C GLN A 71 -14.79 4.00 -21.98
N MET A 72 -13.78 3.42 -21.33
CA MET A 72 -13.24 2.10 -21.67
C MET A 72 -14.09 0.95 -21.12
N ILE A 73 -14.72 1.14 -19.95
CA ILE A 73 -15.55 0.14 -19.26
C ILE A 73 -16.93 0.76 -18.97
N PHE A 74 -17.60 1.22 -20.02
CA PHE A 74 -18.86 1.96 -19.92
C PHE A 74 -20.04 1.10 -19.42
N TRP A 75 -19.92 -0.23 -19.48
CA TRP A 75 -20.98 -1.16 -19.04
C TRP A 75 -21.04 -1.37 -17.53
N ASN A 76 -20.06 -0.89 -16.78
CA ASN A 76 -20.03 -0.98 -15.32
C ASN A 76 -19.96 0.43 -14.73
N SER A 77 -21.10 0.94 -14.24
CA SER A 77 -21.20 2.26 -13.62
C SER A 77 -20.42 2.39 -12.30
N GLN A 78 -20.10 1.27 -11.65
CA GLN A 78 -19.31 1.21 -10.41
C GLN A 78 -17.86 0.77 -10.65
N ILE A 79 -17.37 0.85 -11.89
CA ILE A 79 -16.05 0.31 -12.24
C ILE A 79 -14.92 0.94 -11.42
N VAL A 80 -15.00 2.23 -11.10
CA VAL A 80 -14.00 2.91 -10.27
C VAL A 80 -13.95 2.32 -8.87
N GLU A 81 -15.11 2.09 -8.25
CA GLU A 81 -15.21 1.51 -6.90
C GLU A 81 -14.72 0.06 -6.89
N HIS A 82 -15.14 -0.75 -7.86
CA HIS A 82 -14.68 -2.13 -8.02
C HIS A 82 -13.15 -2.18 -8.15
N LEU A 83 -12.57 -1.44 -9.10
CA LEU A 83 -11.13 -1.46 -9.33
C LEU A 83 -10.34 -0.86 -8.17
N SER A 84 -10.92 0.08 -7.43
CA SER A 84 -10.31 0.60 -6.19
C SER A 84 -10.23 -0.48 -5.12
N ALA A 85 -11.31 -1.23 -4.88
CA ALA A 85 -11.31 -2.33 -3.93
C ALA A 85 -10.30 -3.43 -4.32
N LEU A 86 -10.27 -3.78 -5.61
CA LEU A 86 -9.33 -4.77 -6.14
C LEU A 86 -7.87 -4.31 -6.05
N ARG A 87 -7.60 -3.03 -6.32
CA ARG A 87 -6.29 -2.39 -6.14
C ARG A 87 -5.86 -2.47 -4.67
N ASP A 88 -6.75 -2.13 -3.74
CA ASP A 88 -6.45 -2.12 -2.32
C ASP A 88 -6.10 -3.54 -1.82
N GLU A 89 -6.85 -4.57 -2.24
CA GLU A 89 -6.51 -5.96 -1.93
C GLU A 89 -5.18 -6.37 -2.57
N TYR A 90 -4.93 -5.97 -3.82
CA TYR A 90 -3.67 -6.27 -4.51
C TYR A 90 -2.47 -5.66 -3.78
N ILE A 91 -2.53 -4.38 -3.45
CA ILE A 91 -1.45 -3.69 -2.73
C ILE A 91 -1.16 -4.43 -1.43
N ILE A 92 -2.18 -4.65 -0.59
CA ILE A 92 -2.02 -5.33 0.70
C ILE A 92 -1.42 -6.73 0.54
N SER A 93 -1.88 -7.50 -0.44
CA SER A 93 -1.37 -8.86 -0.71
C SER A 93 0.11 -8.89 -1.10
N THR A 94 0.67 -7.78 -1.59
CA THR A 94 2.06 -7.68 -2.02
C THR A 94 3.01 -7.12 -0.95
N LEU A 95 2.49 -6.69 0.20
CA LEU A 95 3.29 -6.06 1.26
C LEU A 95 4.12 -7.03 2.10
N SER A 96 3.80 -8.32 2.08
CA SER A 96 4.68 -9.33 2.68
C SER A 96 4.45 -10.70 2.05
N GLU A 97 5.54 -11.46 1.84
CA GLU A 97 5.48 -12.86 1.44
C GLU A 97 5.46 -13.80 2.65
N LYS A 98 5.82 -13.28 3.84
CA LYS A 98 6.05 -14.07 5.07
C LYS A 98 4.95 -13.91 6.11
N TYR A 99 4.32 -12.74 6.16
CA TYR A 99 3.37 -12.38 7.21
C TYR A 99 2.00 -12.14 6.60
N THR A 100 0.96 -12.42 7.38
CA THR A 100 -0.40 -12.01 7.00
C THR A 100 -0.51 -10.51 7.21
N VAL A 101 -0.83 -9.76 6.15
CA VAL A 101 -1.03 -8.31 6.21
C VAL A 101 -2.51 -8.01 6.00
N ARG A 102 -3.09 -7.15 6.85
CA ARG A 102 -4.45 -6.66 6.67
C ARG A 102 -4.61 -5.26 7.27
N ARG A 103 -5.66 -4.56 6.83
CA ARG A 103 -6.11 -3.34 7.50
C ARG A 103 -6.52 -3.67 8.94
N LEU A 104 -6.11 -2.81 9.86
CA LEU A 104 -6.55 -2.81 11.24
C LEU A 104 -7.86 -2.04 11.34
N THR A 105 -8.68 -2.46 12.29
CA THR A 105 -9.99 -1.88 12.58
C THR A 105 -10.07 -1.46 14.04
N GLU A 106 -11.17 -0.80 14.42
CA GLU A 106 -11.47 -0.48 15.83
C GLU A 106 -11.30 -1.69 16.77
N ALA A 107 -11.68 -2.89 16.31
CA ALA A 107 -11.56 -4.12 17.08
C ALA A 107 -10.11 -4.53 17.38
N ASP A 108 -9.14 -3.99 16.63
CA ASP A 108 -7.72 -4.29 16.79
C ASP A 108 -6.98 -3.30 17.70
N ILE A 109 -7.63 -2.22 18.14
CA ILE A 109 -6.97 -1.15 18.93
C ILE A 109 -6.32 -1.69 20.18
N SER A 110 -6.96 -2.63 20.89
CA SER A 110 -6.36 -3.27 22.07
C SER A 110 -5.04 -3.97 21.74
N LYS A 111 -4.94 -4.66 20.59
CA LYS A 111 -3.71 -5.30 20.14
C LYS A 111 -2.64 -4.28 19.75
N VAL A 112 -3.03 -3.20 19.08
CA VAL A 112 -2.14 -2.09 18.73
C VAL A 112 -1.58 -1.43 19.99
N LEU A 113 -2.44 -1.19 20.99
CA LEU A 113 -2.06 -0.62 22.28
C LEU A 113 -1.02 -1.49 22.99
N THR A 114 -1.26 -2.80 23.09
CA THR A 114 -0.30 -3.74 23.71
C THR A 114 1.05 -3.76 23.00
N LEU A 115 1.08 -3.67 21.68
CA LEU A 115 2.34 -3.59 20.92
C LEU A 115 3.06 -2.25 21.18
N CYS A 116 2.31 -1.15 21.13
CA CYS A 116 2.84 0.20 21.23
C CYS A 116 3.33 0.53 22.64
N GLU A 117 2.60 0.17 23.69
CA GLU A 117 2.94 0.54 25.09
C GLU A 117 4.30 -0.03 25.53
N GLN A 118 4.74 -1.14 24.93
CA GLN A 118 6.06 -1.72 25.20
C GLN A 118 7.20 -0.90 24.59
N ASN A 119 6.94 -0.11 23.54
CA ASN A 119 7.92 0.71 22.84
C ASN A 119 8.16 2.05 23.56
N THR A 120 8.49 2.01 24.85
CA THR A 120 8.59 3.20 25.73
C THR A 120 9.59 4.25 25.23
N LEU A 121 10.70 3.84 24.61
CA LEU A 121 11.69 4.78 24.05
C LEU A 121 11.10 5.67 22.96
N TYR A 122 10.21 5.16 22.13
CA TYR A 122 9.55 5.95 21.09
C TYR A 122 8.81 7.15 21.70
N TYR A 123 8.05 6.92 22.77
CA TYR A 123 7.25 7.95 23.44
C TYR A 123 8.04 8.93 24.31
N GLN A 124 9.31 8.63 24.61
CA GLN A 124 10.22 9.63 25.18
C GLN A 124 10.57 10.74 24.18
N TYR A 125 10.60 10.39 22.89
CA TYR A 125 10.87 11.35 21.80
C TYR A 125 9.60 11.87 21.14
N CYS A 126 8.54 11.07 21.09
CA CYS A 126 7.26 11.40 20.48
C CYS A 126 6.13 11.33 21.53
N PRO A 127 6.11 12.25 22.53
CA PRO A 127 4.97 12.36 23.44
C PRO A 127 3.68 12.77 22.70
N PRO A 128 2.49 12.51 23.29
CA PRO A 128 2.24 11.85 24.58
C PRO A 128 2.38 10.30 24.51
N PHE A 129 2.36 9.64 25.67
CA PHE A 129 2.34 8.17 25.73
C PHE A 129 1.07 7.60 25.09
N VAL A 130 1.17 6.41 24.50
CA VAL A 130 0.07 5.79 23.76
C VAL A 130 -1.15 5.54 24.64
N SER A 131 -2.32 5.76 24.04
CA SER A 131 -3.63 5.40 24.56
C SER A 131 -4.50 4.84 23.44
N GLU A 132 -5.64 4.23 23.77
CA GLU A 132 -6.60 3.84 22.74
C GLU A 132 -7.07 5.05 21.91
N GLN A 133 -7.26 6.21 22.55
CA GLN A 133 -7.70 7.42 21.85
C GLN A 133 -6.64 7.90 20.86
N SER A 134 -5.36 7.93 21.26
CA SER A 134 -4.29 8.34 20.33
C SER A 134 -4.17 7.38 19.15
N ILE A 135 -4.46 6.08 19.33
CA ILE A 135 -4.50 5.12 18.22
C ILE A 135 -5.68 5.41 17.29
N ARG A 136 -6.88 5.70 17.82
CA ARG A 136 -8.04 6.13 17.00
C ARG A 136 -7.69 7.38 16.19
N ASP A 137 -7.06 8.35 16.83
CA ASP A 137 -6.66 9.60 16.20
C ASP A 137 -5.63 9.34 15.08
N ASP A 138 -4.64 8.46 15.31
CA ASP A 138 -3.64 8.06 14.33
C ASP A 138 -4.24 7.27 13.15
N MET A 139 -5.23 6.41 13.41
CA MET A 139 -5.99 5.69 12.37
C MET A 139 -6.77 6.64 11.45
N ASP A 140 -7.19 7.80 11.96
CA ASP A 140 -7.96 8.82 11.22
C ASP A 140 -7.10 9.98 10.68
N ALA A 141 -5.87 10.15 11.19
CA ALA A 141 -4.97 11.23 10.79
C ALA A 141 -4.58 11.14 9.31
N LEU A 142 -4.74 12.25 8.59
CA LEU A 142 -4.45 12.36 7.16
C LEU A 142 -3.71 13.68 6.89
N PRO A 143 -2.70 13.67 6.01
CA PRO A 143 -2.07 14.90 5.58
C PRO A 143 -3.02 15.72 4.68
N PRO A 144 -2.74 17.03 4.47
CA PRO A 144 -3.60 17.89 3.68
C PRO A 144 -3.88 17.33 2.27
N GLY A 145 -5.15 17.36 1.87
CA GLY A 145 -5.60 16.89 0.55
C GLY A 145 -5.72 15.37 0.41
N LYS A 146 -5.57 14.59 1.50
CA LYS A 146 -5.79 13.13 1.51
C LYS A 146 -7.10 12.71 2.13
N THR A 147 -7.53 11.52 1.75
CA THR A 147 -8.76 10.87 2.20
C THR A 147 -8.48 9.50 2.80
N LYS A 148 -9.45 8.91 3.51
CA LYS A 148 -9.33 7.55 4.05
C LYS A 148 -9.04 6.48 2.97
N ALA A 149 -9.43 6.72 1.72
CA ALA A 149 -9.14 5.82 0.61
C ALA A 149 -7.65 5.80 0.22
N ASP A 150 -6.88 6.83 0.59
CA ASP A 150 -5.45 6.91 0.33
C ASP A 150 -4.61 6.26 1.45
N LYS A 151 -5.22 5.95 2.60
CA LYS A 151 -4.54 5.48 3.81
C LYS A 151 -4.74 4.00 4.06
N TYR A 152 -3.67 3.35 4.50
CA TYR A 152 -3.58 1.94 4.82
C TYR A 152 -2.97 1.83 6.22
N TYR A 153 -3.83 1.76 7.24
CA TYR A 153 -3.41 1.44 8.60
C TYR A 153 -3.36 -0.09 8.76
N LEU A 154 -2.17 -0.65 8.74
CA LEU A 154 -1.91 -2.06 8.50
C LEU A 154 -1.29 -2.74 9.71
N GLY A 155 -1.71 -3.98 9.94
CA GLY A 155 -1.10 -4.91 10.87
C GLY A 155 -0.39 -6.03 10.13
N TYR A 156 0.82 -6.35 10.57
CA TYR A 156 1.55 -7.54 10.14
C TYR A 156 1.39 -8.61 11.21
N PHE A 157 0.93 -9.78 10.81
CA PHE A 157 0.61 -10.88 11.70
C PHE A 157 1.49 -12.10 11.41
N LYS A 158 2.09 -12.65 12.46
CA LYS A 158 2.66 -13.99 12.46
C LYS A 158 1.67 -14.89 13.20
N GLU A 159 0.98 -15.75 12.44
CA GLU A 159 -0.22 -16.45 12.94
C GLU A 159 -1.24 -15.42 13.44
N ASP A 160 -1.66 -15.47 14.70
CA ASP A 160 -2.60 -14.52 15.30
C ASP A 160 -1.93 -13.35 16.05
N GLN A 161 -0.60 -13.36 16.16
CA GLN A 161 0.17 -12.34 16.86
C GLN A 161 0.44 -11.13 15.94
N LEU A 162 0.02 -9.94 16.39
CA LEU A 162 0.41 -8.68 15.76
C LEU A 162 1.88 -8.40 16.07
N ILE A 163 2.73 -8.36 15.04
CA ILE A 163 4.19 -8.19 15.17
C ILE A 163 4.69 -6.85 14.65
N ALA A 164 3.89 -6.12 13.87
CA ALA A 164 4.19 -4.76 13.46
C ALA A 164 2.91 -4.01 13.04
N VAL A 165 2.94 -2.69 13.19
CA VAL A 165 1.93 -1.75 12.72
C VAL A 165 2.58 -0.77 11.74
N MET A 166 1.88 -0.45 10.66
CA MET A 166 2.33 0.52 9.66
C MET A 166 1.16 1.40 9.22
N ASP A 167 1.35 2.70 9.26
CA ASP A 167 0.51 3.66 8.56
C ASP A 167 1.17 4.04 7.23
N LEU A 168 0.52 3.68 6.13
CA LEU A 168 0.97 3.97 4.77
C LEU A 168 -0.06 4.84 4.05
N ILE A 169 0.36 5.98 3.53
CA ILE A 169 -0.46 6.93 2.79
C ILE A 169 0.05 7.03 1.36
N MET A 170 -0.84 6.83 0.39
CA MET A 170 -0.49 6.81 -1.02
C MET A 170 -0.53 8.21 -1.64
N SER A 171 0.37 8.45 -2.59
CA SER A 171 0.40 9.65 -3.43
C SER A 171 0.58 10.96 -2.64
N PHE A 172 1.40 10.95 -1.59
CA PHE A 172 1.73 12.12 -0.76
C PHE A 172 3.26 12.29 -0.64
N PRO A 173 3.83 13.49 -0.86
CA PRO A 173 3.16 14.77 -1.15
C PRO A 173 2.73 14.95 -2.61
N ASP A 174 3.11 14.02 -3.49
CA ASP A 174 2.77 14.02 -4.91
C ASP A 174 2.30 12.64 -5.38
N LYS A 175 1.79 12.55 -6.62
CA LYS A 175 1.19 11.33 -7.18
C LYS A 175 2.11 10.10 -7.26
N THR A 176 3.42 10.28 -7.09
CA THR A 176 4.43 9.23 -7.26
C THR A 176 5.18 8.87 -5.97
N THR A 177 4.73 9.40 -4.84
CA THR A 177 5.37 9.19 -3.54
C THR A 177 4.42 8.47 -2.58
N ALA A 178 4.88 7.39 -1.97
CA ALA A 178 4.22 6.78 -0.83
C ALA A 178 4.80 7.36 0.48
N PHE A 179 3.98 7.52 1.50
CA PHE A 179 4.38 8.11 2.77
C PHE A 179 4.13 7.15 3.93
N ILE A 180 5.15 6.88 4.75
CA ILE A 180 5.01 6.13 5.99
C ILE A 180 4.76 7.15 7.11
N GLY A 181 3.53 7.18 7.63
CA GLY A 181 3.15 8.03 8.76
C GLY A 181 3.60 7.48 10.11
N PHE A 182 3.52 6.16 10.24
CA PHE A 182 3.84 5.44 11.47
C PHE A 182 4.39 4.06 11.11
N PHE A 183 5.41 3.60 11.84
CA PHE A 183 5.90 2.23 11.74
C PHE A 183 6.49 1.80 13.08
N MET A 184 6.02 0.67 13.59
CA MET A 184 6.49 0.12 14.84
C MET A 184 6.43 -1.40 14.81
N THR A 185 7.48 -2.05 15.30
CA THR A 185 7.51 -3.50 15.49
C THR A 185 7.36 -3.85 16.96
N ASP A 186 6.74 -4.99 17.25
CA ASP A 186 6.70 -5.57 18.58
C ASP A 186 8.13 -5.70 19.16
N VAL A 187 8.31 -5.36 20.43
CA VAL A 187 9.63 -5.32 21.08
C VAL A 187 10.29 -6.70 21.08
N SER A 188 9.53 -7.78 21.22
CA SER A 188 10.04 -9.16 21.17
C SER A 188 10.57 -9.56 19.79
N MET A 189 10.21 -8.80 18.76
CA MET A 189 10.59 -9.04 17.37
C MET A 189 11.66 -8.05 16.86
N GLN A 190 12.23 -7.23 17.75
CA GLN A 190 13.31 -6.31 17.42
C GLN A 190 14.68 -7.02 17.40
N GLY A 191 15.67 -6.41 16.76
CA GLY A 191 17.05 -6.96 16.69
C GLY A 191 17.25 -8.15 15.75
N ILE A 192 16.19 -8.79 15.26
CA ILE A 192 16.25 -9.97 14.37
C ILE A 192 16.08 -9.65 12.88
N GLY A 193 16.02 -8.36 12.51
CA GLY A 193 15.87 -7.92 11.12
C GLY A 193 14.44 -7.91 10.57
N LEU A 194 13.42 -8.09 11.42
CA LEU A 194 12.00 -8.03 11.03
C LEU A 194 11.67 -6.71 10.32
N GLY A 195 11.94 -5.58 10.97
CA GLY A 195 11.60 -4.27 10.42
C GLY A 195 12.26 -3.99 9.06
N SER A 196 13.53 -4.38 8.90
CA SER A 196 14.23 -4.26 7.61
C SER A 196 13.65 -5.17 6.53
N THR A 197 13.13 -6.34 6.91
CA THR A 197 12.43 -7.23 5.96
C THR A 197 11.15 -6.57 5.48
N ILE A 198 10.30 -6.08 6.39
CA ILE A 198 9.05 -5.40 6.07
C ILE A 198 9.30 -4.18 5.16
N VAL A 199 10.29 -3.34 5.49
CA VAL A 199 10.60 -2.14 4.70
C VAL A 199 11.10 -2.51 3.30
N THR A 200 11.90 -3.58 3.18
CA THR A 200 12.34 -4.09 1.87
C THR A 200 11.16 -4.59 1.02
N GLU A 201 10.25 -5.36 1.61
CA GLU A 201 9.05 -5.86 0.93
C GLU A 201 8.13 -4.71 0.50
N LEU A 202 7.93 -3.72 1.38
CA LEU A 202 7.21 -2.48 1.05
C LEU A 202 7.83 -1.76 -0.14
N CYS A 203 9.16 -1.55 -0.15
CA CYS A 203 9.83 -0.89 -1.28
C CYS A 203 9.56 -1.64 -2.60
N ASN A 204 9.71 -2.96 -2.60
CA ASN A 204 9.44 -3.78 -3.78
C ASN A 204 7.98 -3.67 -4.25
N ALA A 205 7.02 -3.68 -3.32
CA ALA A 205 5.61 -3.52 -3.62
C ALA A 205 5.32 -2.14 -4.23
N MET A 206 5.87 -1.08 -3.65
CA MET A 206 5.71 0.30 -4.12
C MET A 206 6.34 0.50 -5.52
N SER A 207 7.54 -0.04 -5.78
CA SER A 207 8.16 -0.01 -7.11
C SER A 207 7.29 -0.71 -8.15
N ARG A 208 6.69 -1.86 -7.82
CA ARG A 208 5.84 -2.65 -8.73
C ARG A 208 4.57 -1.93 -9.17
N ILE A 209 4.04 -1.03 -8.34
CA ILE A 209 2.86 -0.22 -8.67
C ILE A 209 3.22 1.16 -9.23
N GLY A 210 4.51 1.42 -9.48
CA GLY A 210 4.99 2.62 -10.17
C GLY A 210 5.29 3.82 -9.27
N MET A 211 5.37 3.63 -7.95
CA MET A 211 5.90 4.67 -7.05
C MET A 211 7.40 4.86 -7.29
N LYS A 212 7.86 6.11 -7.15
CA LYS A 212 9.26 6.50 -7.39
C LYS A 212 10.06 6.67 -6.12
N GLU A 213 9.39 6.95 -5.02
CA GLU A 213 10.01 7.16 -3.73
C GLU A 213 9.04 6.84 -2.58
N ILE A 214 9.63 6.52 -1.43
CA ILE A 214 8.95 6.46 -0.15
C ILE A 214 9.48 7.59 0.72
N ARG A 215 8.59 8.34 1.34
CA ARG A 215 8.91 9.39 2.33
C ARG A 215 8.41 9.01 3.71
N LEU A 216 9.06 9.57 4.72
CA LEU A 216 8.68 9.43 6.13
C LEU A 216 9.26 10.56 6.96
N GLY A 217 8.84 10.63 8.22
CA GLY A 217 9.44 11.48 9.23
C GLY A 217 9.93 10.69 10.44
N TRP A 218 11.00 11.13 11.08
CA TRP A 218 11.35 10.71 12.44
C TRP A 218 11.63 11.91 13.33
N VAL A 219 11.41 11.75 14.64
CA VAL A 219 11.72 12.81 15.60
C VAL A 219 13.23 13.04 15.67
N LYS A 220 13.66 14.29 15.49
CA LYS A 220 15.05 14.72 15.57
C LYS A 220 15.61 14.36 16.95
N GLY A 221 16.79 13.73 16.96
CA GLY A 221 17.44 13.30 18.19
C GLY A 221 17.00 11.93 18.70
N ASN A 222 16.08 11.23 18.03
CA ASN A 222 15.81 9.82 18.29
C ASN A 222 16.85 8.93 17.55
N PRO A 223 17.88 8.41 18.23
CA PRO A 223 18.96 7.66 17.58
C PRO A 223 18.49 6.29 17.06
N GLN A 224 17.47 5.69 17.69
CA GLN A 224 16.93 4.40 17.26
C GLN A 224 16.25 4.53 15.90
N ALA A 225 15.37 5.52 15.75
CA ALA A 225 14.67 5.78 14.49
C ALA A 225 15.65 6.21 13.40
N GLU A 226 16.56 7.14 13.70
CA GLU A 226 17.56 7.62 12.74
C GLU A 226 18.43 6.46 12.22
N HIS A 227 18.99 5.65 13.13
CA HIS A 227 19.81 4.51 12.73
C HIS A 227 19.02 3.48 11.92
N PHE A 228 17.79 3.17 12.34
CA PHE A 228 16.93 2.23 11.63
C PHE A 228 16.64 2.69 10.20
N TRP A 229 16.21 3.93 10.00
CA TRP A 229 15.84 4.41 8.68
C TRP A 229 17.05 4.59 7.76
N LYS A 230 18.17 5.12 8.27
CA LYS A 230 19.43 5.21 7.50
C LYS A 230 19.93 3.84 7.07
N LYS A 231 19.91 2.83 7.96
CA LYS A 231 20.26 1.44 7.64
C LYS A 231 19.38 0.87 6.51
N ASN A 232 18.11 1.28 6.45
CA ASN A 232 17.17 0.84 5.42
C ASN A 232 17.19 1.73 4.16
N GLY A 233 18.23 2.55 3.98
CA GLY A 233 18.46 3.32 2.75
C GLY A 233 17.64 4.61 2.63
N PHE A 234 17.11 5.13 3.74
CA PHE A 234 16.49 6.45 3.77
C PHE A 234 17.53 7.53 4.04
N GLU A 235 17.43 8.61 3.28
CA GLU A 235 18.30 9.77 3.37
C GLU A 235 17.47 11.00 3.75
N GLU A 236 18.06 11.88 4.56
CA GLU A 236 17.41 13.13 4.95
C GLU A 236 17.23 14.03 3.72
N THR A 237 16.06 14.66 3.62
CA THR A 237 15.74 15.60 2.53
C THR A 237 16.27 17.01 2.78
N GLY A 238 16.75 17.28 3.99
CA GLY A 238 17.05 18.62 4.50
C GLY A 238 15.82 19.40 4.98
N VAL A 239 14.61 18.85 4.80
CA VAL A 239 13.36 19.44 5.31
C VAL A 239 13.10 18.96 6.74
N THR A 240 12.67 19.89 7.59
CA THR A 240 12.17 19.61 8.93
C THR A 240 10.79 20.23 9.12
N ASN A 241 9.95 19.58 9.92
CA ASN A 241 8.67 20.12 10.37
C ASN A 241 8.72 20.32 11.89
N GLU A 242 8.34 21.49 12.37
CA GLU A 242 8.24 21.76 13.80
C GLU A 242 6.82 21.42 14.29
N THR A 243 6.71 20.62 15.35
CA THR A 243 5.49 20.49 16.15
C THR A 243 5.61 21.38 17.39
N GLU A 244 4.57 21.44 18.22
CA GLU A 244 4.65 22.16 19.50
C GLU A 244 5.69 21.55 20.46
N GLU A 245 6.00 20.26 20.30
CA GLU A 245 6.80 19.49 21.26
C GLU A 245 8.15 19.02 20.70
N TYR A 246 8.27 18.80 19.39
CA TYR A 246 9.47 18.23 18.77
C TYR A 246 9.62 18.58 17.28
N THR A 247 10.85 18.49 16.79
CA THR A 247 11.16 18.63 15.36
C THR A 247 11.14 17.27 14.68
N VAL A 248 10.45 17.15 13.54
CA VAL A 248 10.46 15.96 12.67
C VAL A 248 11.42 16.19 11.51
N VAL A 249 12.38 15.29 11.33
CA VAL A 249 13.27 15.24 10.15
C VAL A 249 12.58 14.45 9.05
N VAL A 250 12.45 15.05 7.87
CA VAL A 250 11.84 14.40 6.70
C VAL A 250 12.92 13.66 5.92
N ALA A 251 12.69 12.38 5.66
CA ALA A 251 13.60 11.52 4.92
C ALA A 251 12.88 10.81 3.78
N GLN A 252 13.67 10.34 2.81
CA GLN A 252 13.15 9.66 1.63
C GLN A 252 14.09 8.55 1.16
N ARG A 253 13.51 7.57 0.46
CA ARG A 253 14.24 6.53 -0.28
C ARG A 253 13.68 6.43 -1.69
N LYS A 254 14.56 6.48 -2.69
CA LYS A 254 14.20 6.24 -4.09
C LYS A 254 14.00 4.73 -4.34
N LEU A 255 13.04 4.41 -5.22
CA LEU A 255 12.54 3.08 -5.53
C LEU A 255 12.98 2.53 -6.89
#